data_AF-A0A7V3XDL3-F1
#
_entry.id   AF-A0A7V3XDL3-F1
#
_cell.length_a   1.000
_cell.length_b   1.000
_cell.length_c   1.000
_cell.angle_alpha   90.00
_cell.angle_beta   90.00
_cell.angle_gamma   90.00
#
_symmetry.space_group_name_H-M   'P 1'
#
loop_
_entity.id
_entity.type
_entity.pdbx_description
1 polymer ?
#
loop_
_entity_poly.entity_id
_entity_poly.type
_entity_poly.pdbx_seq_one_letter_code
_entity_poly.pdbx_strand_id
1 'polypeptide(L)'
;MLKNAESIIYPGLLIGLALCVGIFLVSLGVVGLGYTLHGMFSISLFQGIIVSLAVTCFSGLTLSIFLLARNLRKTLEHFSVLQLEDTEETDEEDYEDYDEDYDSYGDESDLNEFLKKINKSRRSMTMNELCSCGSGLKRKDCCGKF
;
A
#
# COMPACT_ATOMS: atom_id res chain seq x y z
N MET A 1 10.79 -32.29 -8.27
CA MET A 1 9.79 -31.22 -8.05
C MET A 1 9.30 -31.08 -6.61
N LEU A 2 9.60 -32.02 -5.69
CA LEU A 2 9.16 -31.93 -4.28
C LEU A 2 9.93 -30.92 -3.38
N LYS A 3 11.16 -30.53 -3.74
CA LYS A 3 11.98 -29.60 -2.94
C LYS A 3 11.41 -28.17 -2.85
N ASN A 4 10.54 -27.77 -3.77
CA ASN A 4 9.97 -26.41 -3.78
C ASN A 4 8.78 -26.27 -2.82
N ALA A 5 8.13 -27.36 -2.43
CA ALA A 5 7.00 -27.33 -1.50
C ALA A 5 7.46 -27.03 -0.07
N GLU A 6 8.56 -27.64 0.37
CA GLU A 6 9.12 -27.42 1.71
C GLU A 6 9.52 -25.95 1.91
N SER A 7 10.09 -25.30 0.89
CA SER A 7 10.52 -23.90 0.95
C SER A 7 9.38 -22.88 1.13
N ILE A 8 8.14 -23.22 0.78
CA ILE A 8 6.97 -22.32 0.92
C ILE A 8 6.25 -22.57 2.25
N ILE A 9 6.34 -23.78 2.80
CA ILE A 9 5.68 -24.16 4.05
C ILE A 9 6.36 -23.47 5.25
N TYR A 10 7.70 -23.40 5.29
CA TYR A 10 8.42 -22.74 6.37
C TYR A 10 8.10 -21.24 6.55
N PRO A 11 8.10 -20.39 5.51
CA PRO A 11 7.73 -18.98 5.68
C PRO A 11 6.25 -18.81 6.05
N GLY A 12 5.35 -19.63 5.50
CA GLY A 12 3.94 -19.62 5.89
C GLY A 12 3.73 -19.97 7.37
N LEU A 13 4.45 -20.98 7.87
CA LEU A 13 4.40 -21.39 9.26
C LEU A 13 5.03 -20.34 10.19
N LEU A 14 6.13 -19.72 9.80
CA LEU A 14 6.75 -18.62 10.56
C LEU A 14 5.82 -17.41 10.68
N ILE A 15 5.18 -17.02 9.56
CA ILE A 15 4.21 -15.92 9.56
C ILE A 15 3.00 -16.28 10.43
N GLY A 16 2.48 -17.50 10.31
CA GLY A 16 1.38 -17.98 11.15
C GLY A 16 1.73 -17.96 12.64
N LEU A 17 2.92 -18.43 13.00
CA LEU A 17 3.40 -18.42 14.38
C LEU A 17 3.58 -16.98 14.89
N ALA A 18 4.18 -16.09 14.09
CA ALA A 18 4.32 -14.68 14.44
C ALA A 18 2.96 -14.00 14.67
N LEU A 19 1.95 -14.32 13.84
CA LEU A 19 0.58 -13.84 14.04
C LEU A 19 -0.03 -14.37 15.33
N CYS A 20 0.09 -15.66 15.62
CA CYS A 20 -0.40 -16.25 16.87
C CYS A 20 0.24 -15.62 18.10
N VAL A 21 1.57 -15.44 18.09
CA VAL A 21 2.30 -14.78 19.18
C VAL A 21 1.86 -13.33 19.31
N GLY A 22 1.71 -12.60 18.20
CA GLY A 22 1.21 -11.23 18.19
C GLY A 22 -0.17 -11.12 18.84
N ILE A 23 -1.13 -11.95 18.44
CA ILE A 23 -2.48 -11.98 19.01
C ILE A 23 -2.44 -12.29 20.51
N PHE A 24 -1.59 -13.23 20.92
CA PHE A 24 -1.44 -13.59 22.33
C PHE A 24 -0.84 -12.44 23.18
N LEU A 25 0.15 -11.72 22.65
CA LEU A 25 0.71 -10.56 23.34
C LEU A 25 -0.30 -9.42 23.45
N VAL A 26 -1.09 -9.19 22.41
CA VAL A 26 -2.17 -8.18 22.42
C VAL A 26 -3.23 -8.55 23.46
N SER A 27 -3.66 -9.81 23.53
CA SER A 27 -4.67 -10.23 24.50
C SER A 27 -4.16 -10.11 25.95
N LEU A 28 -2.90 -10.45 26.22
CA LEU A 28 -2.26 -10.18 27.51
C LEU A 28 -2.24 -8.68 27.85
N GLY A 29 -1.93 -7.83 26.87
CA GLY A 29 -1.97 -6.38 27.04
C GLY A 29 -3.37 -5.86 27.42
N VAL A 30 -4.42 -6.35 26.75
CA VAL A 30 -5.81 -5.97 27.04
C VAL A 30 -6.23 -6.40 28.45
N VAL A 31 -5.89 -7.62 28.87
CA VAL A 31 -6.16 -8.11 30.23
C VAL A 31 -5.39 -7.31 31.28
N GLY A 32 -4.12 -7.01 31.01
CA GLY A 32 -3.29 -6.17 31.88
C GLY A 32 -3.86 -4.76 32.05
N LEU A 33 -4.29 -4.14 30.96
CA LEU A 33 -4.98 -2.85 31.00
C LEU A 33 -6.28 -2.93 31.82
N GLY A 34 -7.11 -3.97 31.60
CA GLY A 34 -8.32 -4.17 32.40
C GLY A 34 -8.05 -4.29 33.90
N TYR A 35 -6.97 -4.97 34.28
CA TYR A 35 -6.55 -5.08 35.67
C TYR A 35 -6.10 -3.73 36.26
N THR A 36 -5.30 -2.94 35.52
CA THR A 36 -4.89 -1.60 35.97
C THR A 36 -6.08 -0.64 36.11
N LEU A 37 -7.04 -0.70 35.19
CA LEU A 37 -8.28 0.08 35.23
C LEU A 37 -9.13 -0.28 36.46
N HIS A 38 -9.21 -1.56 36.82
CA HIS A 38 -9.90 -2.00 38.05
C HIS A 38 -9.22 -1.49 39.33
N GLY A 39 -7.89 -1.35 39.32
CA GLY A 39 -7.16 -0.77 40.44
C GLY A 39 -7.38 0.74 40.59
N MET A 40 -7.47 1.47 39.46
CA MET A 40 -7.62 2.93 39.45
C MET A 40 -9.07 3.39 39.61
N PHE A 41 -10.02 2.61 39.08
CA PHE A 41 -11.43 2.88 39.16
C PHE A 41 -12.09 1.68 39.83
N SER A 42 -12.93 1.89 40.85
CA SER A 42 -13.77 0.85 41.49
C SER A 42 -14.88 0.32 40.57
N ILE A 43 -14.52 0.07 39.31
CA ILE A 43 -15.33 -0.43 38.22
C ILE A 43 -15.16 -1.96 38.22
N SER A 44 -16.22 -2.70 37.89
CA SER A 44 -16.15 -4.15 37.78
C SER A 44 -15.14 -4.57 36.69
N LEU A 45 -14.35 -5.63 36.92
CA LEU A 45 -13.39 -6.17 35.93
C LEU A 45 -14.02 -6.36 34.55
N PHE A 46 -15.30 -6.76 34.51
CA PHE A 46 -16.06 -6.92 33.27
C PHE A 46 -16.20 -5.61 32.48
N GLN A 47 -16.51 -4.51 33.16
CA GLN A 47 -16.63 -3.19 32.54
C GLN A 47 -15.27 -2.70 32.05
N GLY A 48 -14.19 -2.95 32.81
CA GLY A 48 -12.82 -2.62 32.40
C GLY A 48 -12.41 -3.32 31.10
N ILE A 49 -12.72 -4.62 30.97
CA ILE A 49 -12.46 -5.39 29.76
C ILE A 49 -13.26 -4.82 28.57
N ILE A 50 -14.56 -4.55 28.74
CA ILE A 50 -15.39 -3.98 27.66
C ILE A 50 -14.84 -2.64 27.19
N VAL A 51 -14.47 -1.75 28.11
CA VAL A 51 -13.92 -0.43 27.77
C VAL A 51 -12.59 -0.59 27.02
N SER A 52 -11.68 -1.43 27.52
CA SER A 52 -10.40 -1.67 26.86
C SER A 52 -10.55 -2.27 25.45
N LEU A 53 -11.51 -3.16 25.25
CA LEU A 53 -11.83 -3.75 23.95
C LEU A 53 -12.42 -2.71 23.00
N ALA A 54 -13.34 -1.87 23.48
CA ALA A 54 -13.90 -0.78 22.69
C ALA A 54 -12.81 0.19 22.24
N VAL A 55 -11.95 0.66 23.16
CA VAL A 55 -10.85 1.59 22.85
C VAL A 55 -9.88 0.98 21.85
N THR A 56 -9.52 -0.29 22.02
CA THR A 56 -8.62 -0.99 21.09
C THR A 56 -9.25 -1.08 19.69
N CYS A 57 -10.54 -1.42 19.61
CA CYS A 57 -11.26 -1.51 18.34
C CYS A 57 -11.34 -0.14 17.64
N PHE A 58 -11.69 0.93 18.37
CA PHE A 58 -11.71 2.29 17.83
C PHE A 58 -10.33 2.72 17.34
N SER A 59 -9.27 2.49 18.12
CA SER A 59 -7.91 2.87 17.71
C SER A 59 -7.47 2.15 16.42
N GLY A 60 -7.81 0.87 16.27
CA GLY A 60 -7.52 0.10 15.05
C GLY A 60 -8.29 0.61 13.84
N LEU A 61 -9.56 0.96 14.01
CA LEU A 61 -10.38 1.54 12.95
C LEU A 61 -9.87 2.93 12.55
N THR A 62 -9.56 3.79 13.52
CA THR A 62 -9.02 5.13 13.25
C THR A 62 -7.70 5.05 12.51
N LEU A 63 -6.79 4.14 12.89
CA LEU A 63 -5.53 3.94 12.17
C LEU A 63 -5.76 3.49 10.73
N SER A 64 -6.68 2.54 10.52
CA SER A 64 -7.03 2.03 9.19
C SER A 64 -7.61 3.13 8.30
N ILE A 65 -8.52 3.94 8.84
CA ILE A 65 -9.12 5.10 8.15
C ILE A 65 -8.04 6.16 7.85
N PHE A 66 -7.14 6.43 8.79
CA PHE A 66 -6.06 7.39 8.61
C PHE A 66 -5.08 6.97 7.51
N LEU A 67 -4.68 5.69 7.49
CA LEU A 67 -3.83 5.14 6.43
C LEU A 67 -4.53 5.18 5.06
N LEU A 68 -5.82 4.87 5.02
CA LEU A 68 -6.62 4.98 3.82
C LEU A 68 -6.69 6.44 3.33
N ALA A 69 -6.96 7.39 4.22
CA ALA A 69 -7.00 8.81 3.88
C ALA A 69 -5.66 9.31 3.35
N ARG A 70 -4.54 8.87 3.94
CA ARG A 70 -3.20 9.23 3.48
C ARG A 70 -2.89 8.64 2.10
N ASN A 71 -3.31 7.40 1.83
CA ASN A 71 -3.15 6.79 0.52
C ASN A 71 -4.03 7.49 -0.53
N LEU A 72 -5.27 7.87 -0.18
CA LEU A 72 -6.14 8.63 -1.07
C LEU A 72 -5.55 10.01 -1.41
N ARG A 73 -4.95 10.72 -0.44
CA ARG A 73 -4.27 11.99 -0.71
C ARG A 73 -3.14 11.84 -1.72
N LYS A 74 -2.26 10.84 -1.56
CA LYS A 74 -1.19 10.57 -2.53
C LYS A 74 -1.72 10.24 -3.92
N THR A 75 -2.79 9.44 -4.01
CA THR A 75 -3.42 9.14 -5.29
C THR A 75 -4.04 10.37 -5.94
N LEU A 76 -4.66 11.25 -5.13
CA LEU A 76 -5.23 12.50 -5.61
C LEU A 76 -4.16 13.50 -6.05
N GLU A 77 -3.02 13.59 -5.37
CA GLU A 77 -1.88 14.42 -5.80
C GLU A 77 -1.34 13.98 -7.16
N HIS A 78 -1.20 12.67 -7.39
CA HIS A 78 -0.81 12.15 -8.71
C HIS A 78 -1.88 12.40 -9.79
N PHE A 79 -3.15 12.46 -9.41
CA PHE A 79 -4.24 12.73 -10.34
C PHE A 79 -4.40 14.23 -10.63
N SER A 80 -4.17 15.09 -9.63
CA SER A 80 -4.21 16.54 -9.79
C SER A 80 -3.05 17.03 -10.65
N VAL A 81 -1.85 16.44 -10.52
CA VAL A 81 -0.73 16.74 -11.43
C VAL A 81 -1.05 16.39 -12.89
N LEU A 82 -1.85 15.33 -13.14
CA LEU A 82 -2.30 14.96 -14.49
C LEU A 82 -3.50 15.78 -14.99
N GLN A 83 -4.18 16.54 -14.12
CA GLN A 83 -5.31 17.39 -14.48
C GLN A 83 -4.96 18.89 -14.55
N LEU A 84 -3.80 19.29 -14.03
CA LEU A 84 -3.31 20.67 -14.03
C LEU A 84 -2.39 21.00 -15.23
N GLU A 85 -2.13 20.06 -16.13
CA GLU A 85 -1.38 20.33 -17.37
C GLU A 85 -2.26 20.90 -18.51
N ASP A 86 -3.56 21.12 -18.25
CA ASP A 86 -4.54 21.66 -19.23
C ASP A 86 -5.34 22.85 -18.68
N THR A 87 -4.87 23.54 -17.64
CA THR A 87 -5.54 24.76 -17.16
C THR A 87 -4.50 25.82 -16.76
N GLU A 88 -3.97 26.50 -17.77
CA GLU A 88 -3.55 27.89 -17.62
C GLU A 88 -4.78 28.71 -17.19
N GLU A 89 -4.73 29.32 -16.00
CA GLU A 89 -5.05 30.73 -15.73
C GLU A 89 -5.07 31.00 -14.22
N THR A 90 -4.03 31.72 -13.78
CA THR A 90 -4.05 32.88 -12.88
C THR A 90 -4.86 32.82 -11.57
N ASP A 91 -4.16 32.78 -10.43
CA ASP A 91 -4.26 33.88 -9.46
C ASP A 91 -3.08 33.83 -8.46
N GLU A 92 -2.36 34.96 -8.44
CA GLU A 92 -1.30 35.32 -7.50
C GLU A 92 -1.89 35.58 -6.10
N GLU A 93 -1.17 35.18 -5.03
CA GLU A 93 -0.87 36.03 -3.86
C GLU A 93 -0.05 35.23 -2.80
N ASP A 94 1.27 35.43 -2.88
CA ASP A 94 2.24 35.75 -1.81
C ASP A 94 2.21 34.98 -0.46
N TYR A 95 3.33 34.30 -0.11
CA TYR A 95 4.25 34.67 0.99
C TYR A 95 5.30 33.57 1.27
N GLU A 96 6.57 33.97 1.09
CA GLU A 96 7.80 33.57 1.81
C GLU A 96 8.55 32.28 1.43
N ASP A 97 9.38 32.42 0.40
CA ASP A 97 10.86 32.39 0.47
C ASP A 97 11.50 31.41 1.48
N TYR A 98 11.90 30.25 0.97
CA TYR A 98 13.12 29.56 1.39
C TYR A 98 13.86 29.06 0.15
N ASP A 99 14.72 29.95 -0.34
CA ASP A 99 15.84 29.67 -1.25
C ASP A 99 16.81 28.68 -0.58
N GLU A 100 17.07 27.53 -1.20
CA GLU A 100 18.36 26.84 -1.10
C GLU A 100 18.50 25.77 -2.22
N ASP A 101 19.32 26.15 -3.20
CA ASP A 101 20.22 25.30 -4.01
C ASP A 101 19.63 24.39 -5.08
N TYR A 102 19.34 25.03 -6.22
CA TYR A 102 19.34 24.44 -7.54
C TYR A 102 20.79 24.23 -8.01
N ASP A 103 21.31 23.00 -7.91
CA ASP A 103 22.52 22.65 -8.65
C ASP A 103 22.48 21.21 -9.20
N SER A 104 22.64 21.17 -10.53
CA SER A 104 23.26 20.10 -11.31
C SER A 104 22.44 18.87 -11.74
N TYR A 105 21.78 19.02 -12.90
CA TYR A 105 21.77 18.08 -14.04
C TYR A 105 21.93 16.57 -13.73
N GLY A 106 20.82 15.92 -13.40
CA GLY A 106 20.67 14.47 -13.40
C GLY A 106 20.29 13.93 -14.78
N ASP A 107 21.30 13.82 -15.64
CA ASP A 107 21.50 12.81 -16.68
C ASP A 107 20.28 12.30 -17.50
N GLU A 108 20.10 12.83 -18.72
CA GLU A 108 19.19 12.29 -19.73
C GLU A 108 19.51 10.83 -20.15
N SER A 109 20.63 10.27 -19.70
CA SER A 109 20.99 8.87 -19.95
C SER A 109 20.16 7.86 -19.13
N ASP A 110 19.73 8.23 -17.92
CA ASP A 110 18.95 7.35 -17.03
C ASP A 110 17.51 7.17 -17.51
N LEU A 111 16.90 8.22 -18.08
CA LEU A 111 15.54 8.16 -18.63
C LEU A 111 15.47 7.25 -19.87
N ASN A 112 16.53 7.25 -20.68
CA ASN A 112 16.64 6.44 -21.89
C ASN A 112 16.85 4.95 -21.56
N GLU A 113 17.56 4.64 -20.46
CA GLU A 113 17.68 3.27 -19.96
C GLU A 113 16.36 2.73 -19.38
N PHE A 114 15.57 3.57 -18.71
CA PHE A 114 14.25 3.21 -18.21
C PHE A 114 13.25 2.88 -19.34
N LEU A 115 13.23 3.69 -20.40
CA LEU A 115 12.42 3.44 -21.60
C LEU A 115 12.84 2.17 -22.36
N LYS A 116 14.14 1.88 -22.44
CA LYS A 116 14.66 0.61 -23.00
C LYS A 116 14.25 -0.59 -22.15
N LYS A 117 14.24 -0.46 -20.81
CA LYS A 117 13.84 -1.53 -19.89
C LYS A 117 12.34 -1.83 -19.97
N ILE A 118 11.51 -0.80 -20.18
CA ILE A 118 10.07 -0.98 -20.42
C ILE A 118 9.79 -1.64 -21.78
N ASN A 119 10.46 -1.23 -22.85
CA ASN A 119 10.28 -1.85 -24.18
C ASN A 119 10.80 -3.30 -24.25
N LYS A 120 11.77 -3.67 -23.41
CA LYS A 120 12.23 -5.06 -23.28
C LYS A 120 11.22 -5.99 -22.59
N SER A 121 10.23 -5.43 -21.87
CA SER A 121 9.13 -6.22 -21.27
C SER A 121 8.04 -6.65 -22.27
N ARG A 122 8.06 -6.11 -23.50
CA ARG A 122 7.34 -6.72 -24.62
C ARG A 122 8.06 -8.00 -25.00
N ARG A 123 7.84 -9.06 -24.22
CA ARG A 123 7.95 -10.43 -24.77
C ARG A 123 7.27 -10.40 -26.12
N SER A 124 7.96 -10.86 -27.15
CA SER A 124 7.35 -11.22 -28.42
C SER A 124 6.22 -12.19 -28.09
N MET A 125 5.01 -11.66 -27.88
CA MET A 125 3.86 -12.48 -27.52
C MET A 125 3.62 -13.40 -28.70
N THR A 126 3.76 -14.69 -28.46
CA THR A 126 3.61 -15.68 -29.51
C THR A 126 2.20 -15.61 -30.08
N MET A 127 2.04 -15.89 -31.38
CA MET A 127 0.74 -15.73 -32.07
C MET A 127 -0.42 -16.54 -31.47
N ASN A 128 -0.12 -17.48 -30.57
CA ASN A 128 -1.08 -18.33 -29.87
C ASN A 128 -1.45 -17.83 -28.46
N GLU A 129 -0.82 -16.76 -27.95
CA GLU A 129 -1.19 -16.14 -26.68
C GLU A 129 -2.47 -15.31 -26.82
N LEU A 130 -3.14 -15.07 -25.69
CA LEU A 130 -4.34 -14.22 -25.62
C LEU A 130 -3.99 -12.79 -26.02
N CYS A 131 -4.87 -12.17 -26.81
CA CYS A 131 -4.71 -10.80 -27.28
C CYS A 131 -4.67 -9.82 -26.10
N SER A 132 -3.66 -8.94 -26.10
CA SER A 132 -3.50 -7.86 -25.11
C SER A 132 -4.63 -6.83 -25.14
N CYS A 133 -5.47 -6.86 -26.18
CA CYS A 133 -6.68 -6.05 -26.33
C CYS A 133 -7.83 -6.48 -25.40
N GLY A 134 -7.68 -7.55 -24.61
CA GLY A 134 -8.68 -8.00 -23.65
C GLY A 134 -9.85 -8.79 -24.25
N SER A 135 -9.79 -9.14 -25.53
CA SER A 135 -10.87 -9.85 -26.24
C SER A 135 -11.01 -11.34 -25.86
N GLY A 136 -10.07 -11.90 -25.10
CA GLY A 136 -10.04 -13.32 -24.78
C GLY A 136 -9.74 -14.25 -25.98
N LEU A 137 -9.49 -13.70 -27.16
CA LEU A 137 -9.14 -14.43 -28.38
C LEU A 137 -7.61 -14.55 -28.53
N LYS A 138 -7.15 -15.56 -29.27
CA LYS A 138 -5.72 -15.69 -29.60
C LYS A 138 -5.28 -14.52 -30.49
N ARG A 139 -4.03 -14.07 -30.32
CA ARG A 139 -3.48 -12.90 -31.03
C ARG A 139 -3.62 -13.02 -32.55
N LYS A 140 -3.36 -14.19 -33.13
CA LYS A 140 -3.55 -14.45 -34.58
C LYS A 140 -4.98 -14.25 -35.10
N ASP A 141 -5.97 -14.41 -34.23
CA ASP A 141 -7.40 -14.32 -34.57
C ASP A 141 -7.99 -12.95 -34.24
N CYS A 142 -7.17 -12.01 -33.73
CA CYS A 142 -7.58 -10.66 -33.34
C CYS A 142 -6.63 -9.61 -33.95
N CYS A 143 -5.74 -9.00 -33.16
CA CYS A 143 -4.83 -7.95 -33.63
C CYS A 143 -3.69 -8.43 -34.54
N GLY A 144 -3.48 -9.75 -34.69
CA GLY A 144 -2.47 -10.34 -35.59
C GLY A 144 -3.00 -10.70 -36.97
N LYS A 145 -4.26 -10.36 -37.30
CA LYS A 145 -4.88 -10.60 -38.61
C LYS A 145 -4.62 -9.47 -39.61
N PHE A 146 -4.03 -8.36 -39.14
CA PHE A 146 -3.69 -7.17 -39.92
C PHE A 146 -2.18 -7.02 -40.02
#